data_AF-A0A843IQL1-F1
#
_entry.id   AF-A0A843IQL1-F1
#
_cell.length_a   1.000
_cell.length_b   1.000
_cell.length_c   1.000
_cell.angle_alpha   90.00
_cell.angle_beta   90.00
_cell.angle_gamma   90.00
#
_symmetry.space_group_name_H-M   'P 1'
#
loop_
_entity.id
_entity.type
_entity.pdbx_description
1 polymer ?
#
loop_
_entity_poly.entity_id
_entity_poly.type
_entity_poly.pdbx_seq_one_letter_code
_entity_poly.pdbx_strand_id
1 'polypeptide(L)'
;MAEICPVCGLPKELCMCEEIAREQQTVRISIDSRRYGKTVTVIDGIDENDIDIGDLAKQLKNRCAAGGTCKDGRIELQGDHKKKVKSVLEEMGFRTEVR
;
A
#
# COMPACT_ATOMS: atom_id res chain seq x y z
N MET A 1 3.25 -28.42 9.42
CA MET A 1 1.87 -28.47 8.92
C MET A 1 1.71 -27.24 8.04
N ALA A 2 1.26 -27.38 6.80
CA ALA A 2 1.16 -26.24 5.88
C ALA A 2 0.11 -25.26 6.41
N GLU A 3 0.42 -23.96 6.38
CA GLU A 3 -0.56 -22.93 6.73
C GLU A 3 -1.59 -22.84 5.58
N ILE A 4 -2.87 -23.01 5.91
CA ILE A 4 -3.97 -23.03 4.95
C ILE A 4 -4.65 -21.66 4.93
N CYS A 5 -4.93 -21.14 3.74
CA CYS A 5 -5.69 -19.90 3.58
C CYS A 5 -7.17 -20.11 3.98
N PRO A 6 -7.74 -19.30 4.87
CA PRO A 6 -9.13 -19.44 5.32
C PRO A 6 -10.15 -19.02 4.25
N VAL A 7 -9.72 -18.30 3.19
CA VAL A 7 -10.59 -17.81 2.12
C VAL A 7 -10.80 -18.88 1.04
N CYS A 8 -9.71 -19.49 0.57
CA CYS A 8 -9.75 -20.42 -0.56
C CYS A 8 -9.43 -21.88 -0.19
N GLY A 9 -8.98 -22.17 1.03
CA GLY A 9 -8.66 -23.52 1.49
C GLY A 9 -7.36 -24.12 0.91
N LEU A 10 -6.58 -23.33 0.16
CA LEU A 10 -5.30 -23.77 -0.40
C LEU A 10 -4.15 -23.53 0.59
N PRO A 11 -3.07 -24.33 0.52
CA PRO A 11 -1.80 -23.98 1.17
C PRO A 11 -1.37 -22.56 0.79
N LYS A 12 -0.86 -21.76 1.74
CA LYS A 12 -0.46 -20.37 1.48
C LYS A 12 0.50 -20.21 0.30
N GLU A 13 1.39 -21.18 0.09
CA GLU A 13 2.35 -21.20 -1.03
C GLU A 13 1.69 -21.31 -2.41
N LEU A 14 0.45 -21.80 -2.48
CA LEU A 14 -0.34 -21.96 -3.70
C LEU A 14 -1.50 -20.95 -3.78
N CYS A 15 -1.61 -20.05 -2.80
CA CYS A 15 -2.72 -19.13 -2.68
C CYS A 15 -2.45 -17.83 -3.45
N MET A 16 -3.45 -17.37 -4.23
CA MET A 16 -3.40 -16.11 -4.97
C MET A 16 -4.40 -15.06 -4.43
N CYS A 17 -4.97 -15.26 -3.24
CA CYS A 17 -6.02 -14.36 -2.71
C CYS A 17 -5.52 -12.93 -2.54
N GLU A 18 -4.27 -12.76 -2.09
CA GLU A 18 -3.67 -11.43 -1.91
C GLU A 18 -3.50 -10.70 -3.25
N GLU A 19 -3.01 -11.40 -4.28
CA GLU A 19 -2.85 -10.84 -5.64
C GLU A 19 -4.19 -10.38 -6.22
N ILE A 20 -5.23 -11.22 -6.10
CA ILE A 20 -6.59 -10.88 -6.52
C ILE A 20 -7.09 -9.64 -5.77
N ALA A 21 -6.87 -9.56 -4.46
CA ALA A 21 -7.29 -8.41 -3.67
C ALA A 21 -6.60 -7.12 -4.12
N ARG A 22 -5.29 -7.16 -4.42
CA ARG A 22 -4.56 -5.98 -4.94
C ARG A 22 -5.17 -5.45 -6.24
N GLU A 23 -5.54 -6.34 -7.16
CA GLU A 23 -6.09 -5.96 -8.47
C GLU A 23 -7.53 -5.40 -8.39
N GLN A 24 -8.30 -5.81 -7.38
CA GLN A 24 -9.69 -5.39 -7.20
C GLN A 24 -9.81 -4.01 -6.55
N GLN A 25 -8.80 -3.59 -5.79
CA GLN A 25 -8.81 -2.34 -5.04
C GLN A 25 -8.18 -1.19 -5.85
N THR A 26 -8.71 0.02 -5.66
CA THR A 26 -8.15 1.24 -6.27
C THR A 26 -7.48 2.09 -5.20
N VAL A 27 -6.16 2.14 -5.23
CA VAL A 27 -5.34 2.88 -4.28
C VAL A 27 -5.19 4.32 -4.73
N ARG A 28 -5.53 5.26 -3.86
CA ARG A 28 -5.46 6.70 -4.15
C ARG A 28 -4.20 7.29 -3.57
N ILE A 29 -3.56 8.14 -4.35
CA ILE A 29 -2.30 8.79 -3.99
C ILE A 29 -2.51 10.29 -4.06
N SER A 30 -2.36 10.99 -2.94
CA SER A 30 -2.52 12.45 -2.86
C SER A 30 -1.36 13.11 -2.12
N ILE A 31 -1.31 14.44 -2.16
CA ILE A 31 -0.37 15.23 -1.35
C ILE A 31 -1.15 16.04 -0.34
N ASP A 32 -0.70 16.00 0.91
CA ASP A 32 -1.18 16.89 1.96
C ASP A 32 -0.06 17.84 2.42
N SER A 33 -0.44 19.06 2.74
CA SER A 33 0.47 20.10 3.21
C SER A 33 0.53 20.10 4.73
N ARG A 34 1.73 20.02 5.29
CA ARG A 34 2.01 20.06 6.73
C ARG A 34 2.68 21.39 7.11
N ARG A 35 2.90 21.57 8.41
CA ARG A 35 3.54 22.78 8.95
C ARG A 35 4.92 23.01 8.32
N TYR A 36 5.31 24.28 8.24
CA TYR A 36 6.61 24.74 7.74
C TYR A 36 6.89 24.37 6.28
N GLY A 37 5.84 24.34 5.44
CA GLY A 37 5.97 24.03 4.01
C GLY A 37 6.36 22.58 3.71
N LYS A 38 6.33 21.70 4.73
CA LYS A 38 6.56 20.27 4.54
C LYS A 38 5.35 19.66 3.86
N THR A 39 5.57 18.70 2.99
CA THR A 39 4.51 17.92 2.35
C THR A 39 4.58 16.47 2.79
N VAL A 40 3.45 15.77 2.69
CA VAL A 40 3.39 14.32 2.83
C VAL A 40 2.63 13.72 1.66
N THR A 41 3.08 12.58 1.18
CA THR A 41 2.34 11.73 0.24
C THR A 41 1.42 10.84 1.05
N VAL A 42 0.12 10.91 0.77
CA VAL A 42 -0.92 10.10 1.42
C VAL A 42 -1.38 9.02 0.46
N ILE A 43 -1.38 7.78 0.94
CA ILE A 43 -1.84 6.60 0.22
C ILE A 43 -3.04 6.02 1.00
N ASP A 44 -4.20 5.90 0.36
CA ASP A 44 -5.42 5.33 0.93
C ASP A 44 -6.21 4.46 -0.06
N GLY A 45 -7.35 3.90 0.38
CA GLY A 45 -8.19 3.03 -0.45
C GLY A 45 -7.77 1.56 -0.45
N ILE A 46 -7.04 1.14 0.58
CA ILE A 46 -6.60 -0.25 0.80
C ILE A 46 -7.45 -0.86 1.92
N ASP A 47 -8.00 -2.05 1.69
CA ASP A 47 -8.66 -2.86 2.71
C ASP A 47 -7.61 -3.60 3.56
N GLU A 48 -7.53 -3.24 4.84
CA GLU A 48 -6.59 -3.81 5.80
C GLU A 48 -6.87 -5.28 6.15
N ASN A 49 -8.06 -5.79 5.82
CA ASN A 49 -8.39 -7.21 6.01
C ASN A 49 -7.79 -8.10 4.93
N ASP A 50 -7.60 -7.54 3.72
CA ASP A 50 -7.08 -8.25 2.57
C ASP A 50 -5.57 -8.07 2.40
N ILE A 51 -5.06 -6.89 2.77
CA ILE A 51 -3.68 -6.47 2.55
C ILE A 51 -3.04 -6.07 3.88
N ASP A 52 -1.86 -6.60 4.17
CA ASP A 52 -1.03 -6.13 5.28
C ASP A 52 -0.49 -4.72 4.97
N ILE A 53 -1.25 -3.71 5.38
CA ILE A 53 -0.90 -2.30 5.17
C ILE A 53 0.39 -1.91 5.92
N GLY A 54 0.72 -2.62 7.00
CA GLY A 54 1.93 -2.40 7.78
C GLY A 54 3.18 -2.83 7.01
N ASP A 55 3.12 -4.00 6.37
CA ASP A 55 4.18 -4.47 5.48
C ASP A 55 4.29 -3.58 4.23
N LEU A 56 3.16 -3.24 3.60
CA LEU A 56 3.15 -2.32 2.45
C LEU A 56 3.79 -0.96 2.80
N ALA A 57 3.49 -0.41 3.98
CA ALA A 57 4.11 0.83 4.44
C ALA A 57 5.63 0.70 4.61
N LYS A 58 6.14 -0.43 5.11
CA LYS A 58 7.60 -0.69 5.19
C LYS A 58 8.22 -0.73 3.80
N GLN A 59 7.59 -1.44 2.86
CA GLN A 59 8.08 -1.54 1.48
C GLN A 59 8.12 -0.16 0.80
N LEU A 60 7.06 0.64 0.92
CA LEU A 60 6.99 1.98 0.35
C LEU A 60 8.03 2.94 0.96
N LYS A 61 8.23 2.90 2.29
CA LYS A 61 9.29 3.69 2.96
C LYS A 61 10.68 3.34 2.43
N ASN A 62 10.98 2.04 2.31
CA ASN A 62 12.27 1.58 1.79
C ASN A 62 12.46 2.01 0.33
N ARG A 63 11.44 1.82 -0.51
CA ARG A 63 11.48 2.21 -1.92
C ARG A 63 11.62 3.72 -2.07
N CYS A 64 10.96 4.52 -1.24
CA CYS A 64 10.99 5.99 -1.34
C CYS A 64 12.15 6.64 -0.58
N ALA A 65 12.91 5.88 0.22
CA ALA A 65 13.92 6.40 1.14
C ALA A 65 13.36 7.50 2.05
N ALA A 66 12.14 7.29 2.55
CA ALA A 66 11.36 8.28 3.28
C ALA A 66 10.89 7.75 4.63
N GLY A 67 10.81 8.65 5.62
CA GLY A 67 10.07 8.39 6.85
C GLY A 67 8.57 8.34 6.58
N GLY A 68 7.80 7.67 7.43
CA GLY A 68 6.37 7.56 7.26
C GLY A 68 5.69 6.73 8.34
N THR A 69 4.36 6.78 8.36
CA THR A 69 3.50 6.05 9.29
C THR A 69 2.36 5.38 8.54
N CYS A 70 1.79 4.33 9.14
CA CYS A 70 0.51 3.78 8.72
C CYS A 70 -0.48 3.90 9.89
N LYS A 71 -1.64 4.48 9.64
CA LYS A 71 -2.68 4.65 10.66
C LYS A 71 -4.05 4.76 9.98
N ASP A 72 -5.07 4.15 10.58
CA ASP A 72 -6.47 4.26 10.15
C ASP A 72 -6.66 3.90 8.66
N GLY A 73 -6.04 2.80 8.21
CA GLY A 73 -6.10 2.34 6.82
C GLY A 73 -5.37 3.23 5.80
N ARG A 74 -4.49 4.14 6.26
CA ARG A 74 -3.73 5.07 5.40
C ARG A 74 -2.24 5.01 5.67
N ILE A 75 -1.45 5.22 4.63
CA ILE A 75 0.00 5.36 4.72
C ILE A 75 0.37 6.81 4.40
N GLU A 76 1.19 7.41 5.25
CA GLU A 76 1.75 8.73 5.00
C GLU A 76 3.28 8.61 4.87
N LEU A 77 3.83 9.16 3.78
CA LEU A 77 5.26 9.27 3.53
C LEU A 77 5.67 10.73 3.54
N GLN A 78 6.77 11.08 4.19
CA GLN A 78 7.30 12.44 4.22
C GLN A 78 7.84 12.84 2.84
N GLY A 79 7.44 13.99 2.32
CA GLY A 79 7.83 14.49 1.00
C GLY A 79 6.83 14.18 -0.12
N ASP A 80 7.13 14.67 -1.32
CA ASP A 80 6.37 14.34 -2.54
C ASP A 80 7.00 13.15 -3.25
N HIS A 81 6.30 12.03 -3.18
CA HIS A 81 6.68 10.76 -3.79
C HIS A 81 5.62 10.23 -4.74
N LYS A 82 4.65 11.05 -5.19
CA LYS A 82 3.47 10.57 -5.97
C LYS A 82 3.85 9.65 -7.13
N LYS A 83 4.82 10.08 -7.95
CA LYS A 83 5.28 9.33 -9.12
C LYS A 83 5.90 7.99 -8.73
N LYS A 84 6.74 7.98 -7.70
CA LYS A 84 7.47 6.78 -7.28
C LYS A 84 6.53 5.78 -6.60
N VAL A 85 5.65 6.28 -5.74
CA VAL A 85 4.61 5.47 -5.08
C VAL A 85 3.67 4.86 -6.11
N LYS A 86 3.24 5.63 -7.11
CA LYS A 86 2.44 5.12 -8.22
C LYS A 86 3.11 3.92 -8.89
N SER A 87 4.35 4.10 -9.36
CA SER A 87 5.09 3.03 -10.06
C SER A 87 5.25 1.78 -9.19
N VAL A 88 5.62 1.94 -7.91
CA VAL A 88 5.80 0.80 -7.01
C VAL A 88 4.48 0.07 -6.76
N LEU A 89 3.37 0.78 -6.57
CA LEU A 89 2.06 0.15 -6.35
C LEU A 89 1.56 -0.57 -7.60
N GLU A 90 1.74 0.01 -8.78
CA GLU A 90 1.41 -0.64 -10.05
C GLU A 90 2.28 -1.89 -10.30
N GLU A 91 3.58 -1.84 -9.97
CA GLU A 91 4.47 -3.01 -10.00
C GLU A 91 4.02 -4.13 -9.05
N MET A 92 3.35 -3.79 -7.95
CA MET A 92 2.83 -4.74 -6.96
C MET A 92 1.44 -5.28 -7.30
N GLY A 93 0.83 -4.84 -8.40
CA GLY A 93 -0.48 -5.29 -8.88
C GLY A 93 -1.67 -4.42 -8.47
N PHE A 94 -1.44 -3.26 -7.84
CA PHE A 94 -2.53 -2.36 -7.47
C PHE A 94 -2.96 -1.47 -8.64
N ARG A 95 -4.26 -1.18 -8.71
CA ARG A 95 -4.77 -0.07 -9.54
C ARG A 95 -4.57 1.23 -8.78
N THR A 96 -4.04 2.26 -9.45
CA THR A 96 -3.74 3.54 -8.78
C THR A 96 -4.51 4.72 -9.37
N GLU A 97 -4.92 5.64 -8.51
CA GLU A 97 -5.51 6.94 -8.87
C GLU A 97 -4.67 8.06 -8.22
N VAL A 98 -4.05 8.92 -9.03
CA VAL A 98 -3.26 10.06 -8.52
C VAL A 98 -4.11 11.33 -8.48
N ARG A 99 -4.14 12.00 -7.33
CA ARG A 99 -4.86 13.25 -7.07
C ARG A 99 -3.93 14.45 -6.86
#